data_AF-A0A134AGC4-F1
#
_entry.id   AF-A0A134AGC4-F1
#
_cell.length_a   1.000
_cell.length_b   1.000
_cell.length_c   1.000
_cell.angle_alpha   90.00
_cell.angle_beta   90.00
_cell.angle_gamma   90.00
#
_symmetry.space_group_name_H-M   'P 1'
#
loop_
_entity.id
_entity.type
_entity.pdbx_description
1 polymer ?
#
loop_
_entity_poly.entity_id
_entity_poly.type
_entity_poly.pdbx_seq_one_letter_code
_entity_poly.pdbx_strand_id
1 'polypeptide(L)'
;MKNKSFSLIEVILTLGIVALLVVMLSAALGGSALQFGRLSRDRDAAVEGEDVMEAAMAYQTLKSKHCHVQITNYSEGIEQVEVFHDKTGKLLFRGLRPKKSIYTP
;
A
#
# COMPACT_ATOMS: atom_id res chain seq x y z
N MET A 1 -37.35 47.46 -9.54
CA MET A 1 -36.76 46.13 -9.23
C MET A 1 -37.55 45.55 -8.06
N LYS A 2 -38.31 44.46 -8.25
CA LYS A 2 -39.04 43.82 -7.15
C LYS A 2 -38.01 43.10 -6.27
N ASN A 3 -37.80 43.59 -5.05
CA ASN A 3 -37.00 42.89 -4.05
C ASN A 3 -37.71 41.55 -3.77
N LYS A 4 -37.15 40.45 -4.26
CA LYS A 4 -37.62 39.11 -3.88
C LYS A 4 -37.20 38.90 -2.42
N SER A 5 -38.13 39.16 -1.52
CA SER A 5 -37.97 38.81 -0.11
C SER A 5 -37.98 37.28 -0.02
N PHE A 6 -36.84 36.69 0.28
CA PHE A 6 -36.74 35.25 0.54
C PHE A 6 -37.53 34.92 1.80
N SER A 7 -38.32 33.85 1.74
CA SER A 7 -39.01 33.34 2.93
C SER A 7 -37.98 32.77 3.90
N LEU A 8 -38.19 32.97 5.21
CA LEU A 8 -37.36 32.36 6.26
C LEU A 8 -37.24 30.82 6.05
N ILE A 9 -38.31 30.20 5.55
CA ILE A 9 -38.35 28.77 5.24
C ILE A 9 -37.37 28.41 4.11
N GLU A 10 -37.28 29.22 3.05
CA GLU A 10 -36.35 28.97 1.94
C GLU A 10 -34.89 29.06 2.40
N VAL A 11 -34.58 30.00 3.30
CA VAL A 11 -33.24 30.16 3.86
C VAL A 11 -32.86 28.97 4.75
N ILE A 12 -33.78 28.49 5.60
CA ILE A 12 -33.53 27.33 6.45
C ILE A 12 -33.35 26.06 5.61
N LEU A 13 -34.17 25.89 4.57
CA LEU A 13 -34.14 24.71 3.72
C LEU A 13 -32.85 24.66 2.87
N THR A 14 -32.42 25.79 2.33
CA THR A 14 -31.14 25.91 1.61
C THR A 14 -29.95 25.65 2.53
N LEU A 15 -29.94 26.18 3.76
CA LEU A 15 -28.90 25.89 4.75
C LEU A 15 -28.86 24.40 5.12
N GLY A 16 -30.02 23.75 5.27
CA GLY A 16 -30.12 22.32 5.53
C GLY A 16 -29.51 21.48 4.42
N ILE A 17 -29.80 21.82 3.15
CA ILE A 17 -29.23 21.13 1.99
C ILE A 17 -27.71 21.30 1.95
N VAL A 18 -27.22 22.53 2.13
CA VAL A 18 -25.76 22.81 2.12
C VAL A 18 -25.05 22.03 3.22
N ALA A 19 -25.60 21.99 4.44
CA ALA A 19 -25.02 21.21 5.53
C ALA A 19 -24.95 19.70 5.21
N LEU A 20 -26.01 19.15 4.62
CA LEU A 20 -26.06 17.75 4.19
C LEU A 20 -25.01 17.43 3.11
N LEU A 21 -24.88 18.31 2.13
CA LEU A 21 -23.88 18.17 1.06
C LEU A 21 -22.46 18.21 1.62
N VAL A 22 -22.15 19.10 2.56
CA VAL A 22 -20.83 19.20 3.19
C VAL A 22 -20.47 17.93 3.96
N VAL A 23 -21.42 17.36 4.71
CA VAL A 23 -21.21 16.10 5.45
C VAL A 23 -20.94 14.95 4.49
N MET A 24 -21.74 14.82 3.43
CA MET A 24 -21.57 13.77 2.43
C MET A 24 -20.23 13.89 1.68
N LEU A 25 -19.84 15.11 1.27
CA LEU A 25 -18.55 15.34 0.61
C LEU A 25 -17.38 15.00 1.52
N SER A 26 -17.45 15.40 2.79
CA SER A 26 -16.38 15.16 3.77
C SER A 26 -16.18 13.66 4.02
N ALA A 27 -17.27 12.90 4.14
CA ALA A 27 -17.22 11.45 4.28
C ALA A 27 -16.65 10.77 3.02
N ALA A 28 -17.07 11.20 1.83
CA ALA A 28 -16.61 10.64 0.56
C ALA A 28 -15.12 10.94 0.29
N LEU A 29 -14.68 12.18 0.53
CA LEU A 29 -13.30 12.61 0.34
C LEU A 29 -12.36 12.04 1.39
N GLY A 30 -12.79 11.96 2.66
CA GLY A 30 -12.01 11.35 3.72
C GLY A 30 -11.76 9.85 3.50
N GLY A 31 -12.79 9.12 3.09
CA GLY A 31 -12.68 7.68 2.79
C GLY A 31 -11.77 7.42 1.58
N SER A 32 -11.93 8.18 0.49
CA SER A 32 -11.14 8.00 -0.72
C SER A 32 -9.66 8.38 -0.52
N ALA A 33 -9.36 9.51 0.12
CA ALA A 33 -7.96 9.91 0.37
C ALA A 33 -7.19 8.90 1.23
N LEU A 34 -7.85 8.33 2.26
CA LEU A 34 -7.25 7.27 3.08
C LEU A 34 -7.02 5.97 2.29
N GLN A 35 -7.94 5.62 1.39
CA GLN A 35 -7.78 4.47 0.50
C GLN A 35 -6.64 4.67 -0.50
N PHE A 36 -6.56 5.84 -1.14
CA PHE A 36 -5.45 6.18 -2.05
C PHE A 36 -4.09 6.15 -1.35
N GLY A 37 -4.01 6.71 -0.13
CA GLY A 37 -2.78 6.67 0.66
C GLY A 37 -2.34 5.25 1.04
N ARG A 38 -3.28 4.35 1.33
CA ARG A 38 -2.99 2.93 1.57
C ARG A 38 -2.52 2.24 0.31
N LEU A 39 -3.24 2.39 -0.79
CA LEU A 39 -2.89 1.81 -2.09
C LEU A 39 -1.51 2.26 -2.58
N SER A 40 -1.16 3.54 -2.41
CA SER A 40 0.17 4.05 -2.79
C SER A 40 1.27 3.39 -1.97
N ARG A 41 1.08 3.26 -0.65
CA ARG A 41 2.08 2.63 0.23
C ARG A 41 2.25 1.14 -0.07
N ASP A 42 1.15 0.45 -0.34
CA ASP A 42 1.18 -0.97 -0.70
C ASP A 42 1.87 -1.16 -2.06
N ARG A 43 1.66 -0.24 -3.01
CA ARG A 43 2.37 -0.22 -4.29
C ARG A 43 3.87 -0.02 -4.10
N ASP A 44 4.28 0.98 -3.33
CA ASP A 44 5.71 1.28 -3.10
C ASP A 44 6.42 0.09 -2.44
N ALA A 45 5.79 -0.53 -1.44
CA ALA A 45 6.31 -1.72 -0.79
C ALA A 45 6.37 -2.95 -1.73
N ALA A 46 5.42 -3.08 -2.66
CA ALA A 46 5.44 -4.16 -3.64
C ALA A 46 6.59 -3.99 -4.65
N VAL A 47 6.83 -2.77 -5.15
CA VAL A 47 7.94 -2.46 -6.06
C VAL A 47 9.28 -2.69 -5.36
N GLU A 48 9.44 -2.17 -4.14
CA GLU A 48 10.66 -2.38 -3.38
C GLU A 48 10.88 -3.87 -3.02
N GLY A 49 9.80 -4.60 -2.76
CA GLY A 49 9.84 -6.03 -2.53
C GLY A 49 10.30 -6.83 -3.77
N GLU A 50 9.96 -6.36 -4.97
CA GLU A 50 10.41 -6.94 -6.23
C GLU A 50 11.92 -6.75 -6.42
N ASP A 51 12.43 -5.53 -6.26
CA ASP A 51 13.86 -5.21 -6.37
C ASP A 51 14.69 -6.03 -5.36
N VAL A 52 14.21 -6.14 -4.12
CA VAL A 52 14.84 -6.91 -3.06
C VAL A 52 14.81 -8.41 -3.37
N MET A 53 13.70 -8.90 -3.91
CA MET A 53 13.57 -10.29 -4.34
C MET A 53 14.57 -10.60 -5.46
N GLU A 54 14.65 -9.75 -6.48
CA GLU A 54 15.57 -9.92 -7.60
C GLU A 54 17.03 -9.93 -7.12
N ALA A 55 17.41 -8.96 -6.27
CA ALA A 55 18.74 -8.92 -5.67
C ALA A 55 19.04 -10.17 -4.85
N ALA A 56 18.08 -10.62 -4.03
CA ALA A 56 18.23 -11.85 -3.26
C ALA A 56 18.39 -13.04 -4.20
N MET A 57 17.56 -13.21 -5.23
CA MET A 57 17.69 -14.30 -6.19
C MET A 57 19.07 -14.32 -6.88
N ALA A 58 19.69 -13.16 -7.08
CA ALA A 58 21.05 -12.99 -7.61
C ALA A 58 22.18 -13.12 -6.56
N TYR A 59 21.89 -13.60 -5.34
CA TYR A 59 22.82 -13.72 -4.21
C TYR A 59 23.43 -12.39 -3.72
N GLN A 60 22.74 -11.28 -3.99
CA GLN A 60 23.08 -9.96 -3.50
C GLN A 60 22.16 -9.56 -2.35
N THR A 61 22.61 -8.60 -1.54
CA THR A 61 21.82 -8.05 -0.44
C THR A 61 21.51 -6.60 -0.73
N LEU A 62 20.25 -6.30 -0.99
CA LEU A 62 19.75 -4.93 -1.10
C LEU A 62 19.14 -4.51 0.24
N LYS A 63 19.54 -3.35 0.76
CA LYS A 63 18.91 -2.78 1.96
C LYS A 63 17.61 -2.10 1.57
N SER A 64 16.50 -2.60 2.09
CA SER A 64 15.19 -1.98 1.96
C SER A 64 14.74 -1.32 3.27
N LYS A 65 13.88 -0.31 3.16
CA LYS A 65 13.26 0.38 4.29
C LYS A 65 11.92 -0.24 4.71
N HIS A 66 11.31 -1.01 3.83
CA HIS A 66 9.94 -1.52 4.02
C HIS A 66 9.86 -3.05 3.96
N CYS A 67 10.92 -3.72 3.51
CA CYS A 67 10.95 -5.15 3.29
C CYS A 67 12.21 -5.78 3.90
N HIS A 68 12.06 -7.04 4.33
CA HIS A 68 13.17 -7.91 4.68
C HIS A 68 13.09 -9.24 3.94
N VAL A 69 14.25 -9.87 3.78
CA VAL A 69 14.39 -11.16 3.12
C VAL A 69 14.66 -12.23 4.16
N GLN A 70 13.92 -13.33 4.07
CA GLN A 70 14.19 -14.55 4.79
C GLN A 70 14.63 -15.63 3.79
N ILE A 71 15.78 -16.23 4.03
CA ILE A 71 16.29 -17.34 3.22
C ILE A 71 16.26 -18.59 4.10
N THR A 72 15.52 -19.59 3.67
CA THR A 72 15.40 -20.88 4.37
C THR A 72 15.90 -22.01 3.50
N ASN A 73 16.42 -23.06 4.13
CA ASN A 73 16.86 -24.24 3.42
C ASN A 73 15.63 -25.09 3.06
N TYR A 74 15.36 -25.26 1.76
CA TYR A 74 14.18 -25.97 1.29
C TYR A 74 14.50 -27.45 1.01
N SER A 75 15.58 -27.70 0.27
CA SER A 75 16.03 -29.05 -0.06
C SER A 75 17.54 -29.12 -0.27
N GLU A 76 18.05 -30.30 -0.58
CA GLU A 76 19.43 -30.46 -0.99
C GLU A 76 19.69 -29.60 -2.24
N GLY A 77 20.62 -28.65 -2.12
CA GLY A 77 20.96 -27.71 -3.18
C GLY A 77 19.98 -26.56 -3.46
N ILE A 78 18.84 -26.43 -2.76
CA ILE A 78 17.85 -25.37 -3.00
C ILE A 78 17.53 -24.59 -1.71
N GLU A 79 17.46 -23.27 -1.86
CA GLU A 79 17.01 -22.32 -0.85
C GLU A 79 15.67 -21.68 -1.27
N GLN A 80 14.79 -21.50 -0.30
CA GLN A 80 13.59 -20.70 -0.47
C GLN A 80 13.86 -19.29 0.01
N VAL A 81 13.62 -18.32 -0.87
CA VAL A 81 13.74 -16.90 -0.62
C VAL A 81 12.34 -16.33 -0.46
N GLU A 82 12.09 -15.67 0.65
CA GLU A 82 10.82 -15.02 0.96
C GLU A 82 11.07 -13.56 1.29
N VAL A 83 10.25 -12.68 0.71
CA VAL A 83 10.29 -11.24 0.99
C VAL A 83 9.03 -10.87 1.75
N PHE A 84 9.23 -10.27 2.91
CA PHE A 84 8.15 -9.88 3.81
C PHE A 84 8.13 -8.36 3.96
N HIS A 85 6.94 -7.82 4.14
CA HIS A 85 6.76 -6.42 4.52
C HIS A 85 7.05 -6.24 6.01
N ASP A 86 7.96 -5.35 6.39
CA ASP A 86 8.46 -5.17 7.77
C ASP A 86 7.37 -4.80 8.76
N LYS A 87 6.51 -3.84 8.40
CA LYS A 87 5.47 -3.35 9.32
C LYS A 87 4.30 -4.31 9.52
N THR A 88 3.93 -5.05 8.47
CA THR A 88 2.71 -5.89 8.50
C THR A 88 3.02 -7.37 8.68
N GLY A 89 4.27 -7.80 8.49
CA GLY A 89 4.66 -9.20 8.46
C GLY A 89 4.09 -9.99 7.28
N LYS A 90 3.45 -9.30 6.32
CA LYS A 90 2.82 -9.95 5.17
C LYS A 90 3.89 -10.47 4.21
N LEU A 91 3.74 -11.71 3.76
CA LEU A 91 4.52 -12.27 2.67
C LEU A 91 4.16 -11.54 1.37
N LEU A 92 5.15 -10.93 0.72
CA LEU A 92 5.01 -10.25 -0.57
C LEU A 92 5.37 -11.20 -1.71
N PHE A 93 6.56 -11.80 -1.65
CA PHE A 93 7.10 -12.67 -2.69
C PHE A 93 7.75 -13.91 -2.10
N ARG A 94 7.71 -15.00 -2.88
CA ARG A 94 8.38 -16.26 -2.58
C ARG A 94 8.99 -16.82 -3.86
N GLY A 95 10.22 -17.30 -3.79
CA GLY A 95 10.87 -18.00 -4.89
C GLY A 95 11.88 -19.02 -4.40
N LEU A 96 12.32 -19.87 -5.33
CA LEU A 96 13.31 -20.90 -5.08
C LEU A 96 14.56 -20.59 -5.89
N ARG A 97 15.72 -20.57 -5.24
CA ARG A 97 17.02 -20.43 -5.90
C ARG A 97 17.94 -21.58 -5.50
N PRO A 98 18.95 -21.95 -6.31
CA PRO A 98 19.96 -22.90 -5.87
C PRO A 98 20.78 -22.33 -4.70
N LYS A 99 21.43 -23.18 -3.91
CA LYS A 99 22.35 -22.75 -2.85
C LYS A 99 23.56 -22.05 -3.45
N LYS A 100 24.00 -20.95 -2.82
CA LYS A 100 25.21 -20.22 -3.26
C LYS A 100 26.44 -21.11 -3.33
N SER A 101 26.56 -22.06 -2.39
CA SER A 101 27.66 -23.04 -2.32
C SER A 101 27.79 -23.94 -3.55
N ILE A 102 26.77 -24.03 -4.41
CA ILE A 102 26.87 -24.78 -5.67
C ILE A 102 27.76 -24.05 -6.68
N TYR A 103 27.77 -22.72 -6.63
CA TYR A 103 28.47 -21.88 -7.61
C TYR A 103 29.80 -21.33 -7.10
N THR A 104 30.03 -21.36 -5.78
CA THR A 104 31.32 -21.03 -5.16
C THR A 104 31.75 -22.21 -4.28
N PRO A 105 32.58 -23.14 -4.81
CA PRO A 105 33.15 -24.26 -4.07
C PRO A 105 34.19 -23.82 -3.02
#